data_AF-A0A1R2BZI8-F1
#
_entry.id   AF-A0A1R2BZI8-F1
#
_cell.length_a   1.000
_cell.length_b   1.000
_cell.length_c   1.000
_cell.angle_alpha   90.00
_cell.angle_beta   90.00
_cell.angle_gamma   90.00
#
_symmetry.space_group_name_H-M   'P 1'
#
loop_
_entity.id
_entity.type
_entity.pdbx_description
1 polymer ?
#
loop_
_entity_poly.entity_id
_entity_poly.type
_entity_poly.pdbx_seq_one_letter_code
_entity_poly.pdbx_strand_id
1 'polypeptide(L)'
;MGSCSTHTRQNPSITLQLGIYTYPRDCSICIKSTEIGQDNESIDFRLTDPINLSYDSLLIFSSKIIVSECVLPGVDPRDTSLKRCQDSALVLFGKECILTGVFDGHGNYGDVIANYCVSYAKDFFKTSWNDSRVIFM
;
A
#
# COMPACT_ATOMS: atom_id res chain seq x y z
N MET A 1 12.50 3.08 1.00
CA MET A 1 11.28 3.48 0.27
C MET A 1 11.59 4.69 -0.58
N GLY A 2 11.83 4.48 -1.88
CA GLY A 2 12.06 5.58 -2.82
C GLY A 2 10.73 6.11 -3.35
N SER A 3 10.56 7.43 -3.40
CA SER A 3 9.30 8.07 -3.83
C SER A 3 8.85 7.56 -5.19
N CYS A 4 7.65 6.98 -5.25
CA CYS A 4 6.92 6.78 -6.50
C CYS A 4 6.00 7.97 -6.77
N SER A 5 5.70 8.23 -8.03
CA SER A 5 4.80 9.28 -8.48
C SER A 5 4.04 8.77 -9.70
N THR A 6 2.73 8.62 -9.56
CA THR A 6 1.92 8.02 -10.63
C THR A 6 0.76 8.90 -11.01
N HIS A 7 0.55 9.09 -12.32
CA HIS A 7 -0.73 9.58 -12.86
C HIS A 7 -1.86 8.57 -12.77
N THR A 8 -1.52 7.29 -12.63
CA THR A 8 -2.48 6.19 -12.78
C THR A 8 -3.49 6.19 -11.65
N ARG A 9 -4.67 6.76 -11.93
CA ARG A 9 -5.93 6.37 -11.30
C ARG A 9 -6.47 5.15 -12.03
N GLN A 10 -6.17 3.93 -11.60
CA GLN A 10 -6.95 2.76 -12.03
C GLN A 10 -7.00 1.66 -10.98
N ASN A 11 -8.18 1.45 -10.38
CA ASN A 11 -8.95 0.23 -10.60
C ASN A 11 -10.42 0.43 -10.15
N PRO A 12 -11.44 0.40 -11.05
CA PRO A 12 -12.85 0.40 -10.66
C PRO A 12 -13.28 -0.89 -9.92
N SER A 13 -12.38 -1.87 -9.82
CA SER A 13 -12.60 -3.19 -9.23
C SER A 13 -12.26 -3.27 -7.73
N ILE A 14 -11.69 -2.21 -7.13
CA ILE A 14 -11.64 -2.13 -5.67
C ILE A 14 -13.04 -1.76 -5.23
N THR A 15 -13.86 -2.77 -4.92
CA THR A 15 -15.11 -2.58 -4.18
C THR A 15 -14.73 -2.11 -2.78
N LEU A 16 -14.47 -0.82 -2.65
CA LEU A 16 -14.37 -0.15 -1.36
C LEU A 16 -15.69 -0.43 -0.65
N GLN A 17 -15.67 -1.21 0.44
CA GLN A 17 -16.81 -1.24 1.34
C GLN A 17 -16.97 0.18 1.88
N LEU A 18 -17.95 0.88 1.31
CA LEU A 18 -18.29 2.27 1.58
C LEU A 18 -18.47 2.42 3.10
N GLY A 19 -17.57 3.15 3.76
CA GLY A 19 -17.70 3.50 5.18
C GLY A 19 -16.57 3.06 6.12
N ILE A 20 -15.68 2.14 5.72
CA ILE A 20 -14.57 1.71 6.61
C ILE A 20 -13.31 2.57 6.42
N TYR A 21 -13.11 3.16 5.24
CA TYR A 21 -11.91 3.93 4.92
C TYR A 21 -12.24 5.26 4.24
N THR A 22 -12.11 6.34 5.00
CA THR A 22 -12.05 7.71 4.48
C THR A 22 -10.66 8.26 4.77
N TYR A 23 -9.89 8.61 3.75
CA TYR A 23 -8.67 9.39 3.91
C TYR A 23 -8.82 10.74 3.20
N PRO A 24 -8.18 11.81 3.71
CA PRO A 24 -8.16 13.10 3.02
C PRO A 24 -7.59 12.91 1.61
N ARG A 25 -8.37 13.24 0.59
CA ARG A 25 -7.94 13.10 -0.80
C ARG A 25 -7.26 14.36 -1.30
N ASP A 26 -7.72 15.52 -0.84
CA ASP A 26 -7.21 16.81 -1.24
C ASP A 26 -6.20 17.28 -0.19
N CYS A 27 -5.03 17.70 -0.64
CA CYS A 27 -3.88 18.03 0.20
C CYS A 27 -3.24 19.33 -0.30
N SER A 28 -2.67 20.08 0.64
CA SER A 28 -1.92 21.30 0.36
C SER A 28 -0.55 21.18 1.01
N ILE A 29 0.52 21.41 0.24
CA ILE A 29 1.88 21.53 0.77
C ILE A 29 2.42 22.94 0.53
N CYS A 30 3.31 23.37 1.41
CA CYS A 30 4.05 24.62 1.29
C CYS A 30 5.52 24.29 1.03
N ILE A 31 6.04 24.69 -0.13
CA ILE A 31 7.45 24.54 -0.49
C ILE A 31 8.16 25.83 -0.17
N LYS A 32 9.11 25.75 0.76
CA LYS A 32 9.90 26.89 1.19
C LYS A 32 10.80 27.37 0.06
N SER A 33 10.78 28.67 -0.25
CA SER A 33 11.74 29.23 -1.20
C SER A 33 13.16 29.18 -0.62
N THR A 34 14.12 28.87 -1.49
CA THR A 34 15.56 28.92 -1.17
C THR A 34 16.13 30.33 -1.27
N GLU A 35 15.42 31.26 -1.91
CA GLU A 35 15.87 32.65 -2.10
C GLU A 35 15.31 33.57 -1.01
N ILE A 36 16.17 34.43 -0.47
CA ILE A 36 15.78 35.41 0.55
C ILE A 36 14.84 36.44 -0.09
N GLY A 37 13.61 36.55 0.43
CA GLY A 37 12.61 37.51 -0.02
C GLY A 37 11.64 37.00 -1.08
N GLN A 38 11.74 35.73 -1.50
CA GLN A 38 10.69 35.07 -2.27
C GLN A 38 9.65 34.44 -1.34
N ASP A 39 8.38 34.54 -1.76
CA ASP A 39 7.29 33.86 -1.08
C ASP A 39 7.40 32.33 -1.23
N ASN A 40 6.89 31.62 -0.23
CA ASN A 40 6.78 30.18 -0.32
C ASN A 40 5.71 29.80 -1.36
N GLU A 41 5.94 28.69 -2.06
CA GLU A 41 4.97 28.16 -3.01
C GLU A 41 3.98 27.25 -2.28
N SER A 42 2.67 27.51 -2.41
CA SER A 42 1.63 26.59 -1.97
C SER A 42 1.15 25.77 -3.16
N ILE A 43 1.16 24.44 -3.03
CA ILE A 43 0.67 23.53 -4.06
C ILE A 43 -0.45 22.68 -3.50
N ASP A 44 -1.61 22.77 -4.14
CA ASP A 44 -2.74 21.91 -3.91
C ASP A 44 -2.69 20.72 -4.87
N PHE A 45 -2.89 19.53 -4.35
CA PHE A 45 -2.92 18.31 -5.15
C PHE A 45 -3.85 17.27 -4.53
N ARG A 46 -4.21 16.28 -5.34
CA ARG A 46 -5.06 15.18 -4.92
C ARG A 46 -4.27 13.88 -4.87
N LEU A 47 -4.37 13.17 -3.75
CA LEU A 47 -3.77 11.85 -3.57
C LEU A 47 -4.36 10.83 -4.56
N THR A 48 -3.51 9.89 -4.95
CA THR A 48 -3.86 8.75 -5.81
C THR A 48 -4.88 7.83 -5.12
N ASP A 49 -5.44 6.88 -5.88
CA ASP A 49 -6.17 5.75 -5.30
C ASP A 49 -5.19 4.68 -4.82
N PRO A 50 -5.49 3.95 -3.73
CA PRO A 50 -4.68 2.81 -3.33
C PRO A 50 -4.68 1.74 -4.43
N ILE A 51 -3.53 1.14 -4.70
CA ILE A 51 -3.38 0.02 -5.64
C ILE A 51 -3.57 -1.33 -4.97
N ASN A 52 -3.44 -1.38 -3.65
CA ASN A 52 -3.83 -2.51 -2.83
C ASN A 52 -4.56 -1.99 -1.60
N LEU A 53 -5.69 -2.62 -1.27
CA LEU A 53 -6.46 -2.29 -0.08
C LEU A 53 -7.19 -3.56 0.38
N SER A 54 -6.89 -3.98 1.60
CA SER A 54 -7.50 -5.13 2.23
C SER A 54 -7.87 -4.81 3.68
N TYR A 55 -8.89 -5.47 4.18
CA TYR A 55 -9.32 -5.41 5.55
C TYR A 55 -9.86 -6.76 5.95
N ASP A 56 -9.47 -7.22 7.12
CA ASP A 56 -10.03 -8.42 7.71
C ASP A 56 -10.18 -8.25 9.22
N SER A 57 -11.09 -9.02 9.80
CA SER A 57 -11.22 -9.13 11.24
C SER A 57 -11.38 -10.59 11.62
N LEU A 58 -10.53 -11.06 12.53
CA LEU A 58 -10.45 -12.44 12.95
C LEU A 58 -10.33 -12.55 14.47
N LEU A 59 -10.69 -13.72 15.00
CA LEU A 59 -10.55 -14.03 16.42
C LEU A 59 -9.32 -14.92 16.62
N ILE A 60 -8.27 -14.40 17.27
CA ILE A 60 -7.09 -15.17 17.67
C ILE A 60 -7.01 -15.20 19.19
N PHE A 61 -6.91 -16.39 19.80
CA PHE A 61 -6.86 -16.56 21.26
C PHE A 61 -7.92 -15.73 22.01
N SER A 62 -9.15 -15.71 21.50
CA SER A 62 -10.27 -14.94 22.06
C SER A 62 -10.18 -13.42 21.91
N SER A 63 -9.13 -12.90 21.26
CA SER A 63 -8.98 -11.48 20.92
C SER A 63 -9.47 -11.22 19.51
N LYS A 64 -10.35 -10.23 19.34
CA LYS A 64 -10.72 -9.73 18.01
C LYS A 64 -9.56 -8.90 17.49
N ILE A 65 -8.89 -9.41 16.46
CA ILE A 65 -7.84 -8.70 15.75
C ILE A 65 -8.45 -8.12 14.48
N ILE A 66 -8.11 -6.87 14.21
CA ILE A 66 -8.47 -6.16 13.00
C ILE A 66 -7.17 -5.85 12.27
N VAL A 67 -7.08 -6.25 11.01
CA VAL A 67 -5.93 -5.97 10.16
C VAL A 67 -6.41 -5.25 8.92
N SER A 68 -5.69 -4.20 8.55
CA SER A 68 -5.89 -3.47 7.32
C SER A 68 -4.55 -3.30 6.62
N GLU A 69 -4.55 -3.45 5.31
CA GLU A 69 -3.38 -3.19 4.48
C GLU A 69 -3.76 -2.18 3.39
N CYS A 70 -2.83 -1.27 3.09
CA CYS A 70 -3.00 -0.26 2.06
C CYS A 70 -1.66 0.03 1.40
N VAL A 71 -1.63 0.00 0.07
CA VAL A 71 -0.51 0.50 -0.73
C VAL A 71 -1.03 1.72 -1.50
N LEU A 72 -0.61 2.91 -1.05
CA LEU A 72 -0.98 4.19 -1.62
C LEU A 72 0.17 4.74 -2.47
N PRO A 73 0.06 4.77 -3.81
CA PRO A 73 1.07 5.39 -4.66
C PRO A 73 1.28 6.86 -4.31
N GLY A 74 2.53 7.32 -4.35
CA GLY A 74 2.82 8.74 -4.25
C GLY A 74 2.30 9.52 -5.47
N VAL A 75 2.24 10.84 -5.29
CA VAL A 75 1.91 11.81 -6.34
C VAL A 75 3.03 12.84 -6.36
N ASP A 76 3.51 13.17 -7.55
CA ASP A 76 4.37 14.33 -7.74
C ASP A 76 3.46 15.54 -7.99
N PRO A 77 3.34 16.48 -7.03
CA PRO A 77 2.44 17.62 -7.16
C PRO A 77 2.87 18.61 -8.25
N ARG A 78 4.12 18.52 -8.73
CA ARG A 78 4.65 19.35 -9.82
C ARG A 78 4.72 18.63 -11.17
N ASP A 79 4.35 17.34 -11.19
CA ASP A 79 4.34 16.52 -12.40
C ASP A 79 5.69 16.47 -13.15
N THR A 80 6.79 16.47 -12.39
CA THR A 80 8.16 16.48 -12.92
C THR A 80 8.74 15.10 -13.11
N SER A 81 8.24 14.12 -12.35
CA SER A 81 8.69 12.74 -12.39
C SER A 81 7.49 11.81 -12.44
N LEU A 82 7.61 10.76 -13.25
CA LEU A 82 6.67 9.65 -13.29
C LEU A 82 7.41 8.36 -12.96
N LYS A 83 7.16 7.86 -11.75
CA LYS A 83 7.67 6.57 -11.31
C LYS A 83 6.51 5.73 -10.79
N ARG A 84 6.21 4.64 -11.49
CA ARG A 84 5.21 3.65 -11.06
C ARG A 84 5.51 3.17 -9.63
N CYS A 85 4.46 3.02 -8.81
CA CYS A 85 4.58 2.33 -7.53
C CYS A 85 4.89 0.85 -7.77
N GLN A 86 5.98 0.37 -7.17
CA GLN A 86 6.47 -1.00 -7.29
C GLN A 86 6.31 -1.77 -5.98
N ASP A 87 5.66 -1.14 -5.00
CA ASP A 87 5.48 -1.69 -3.68
C ASP A 87 4.38 -2.73 -3.68
N SER A 88 4.47 -3.67 -2.77
CA SER A 88 3.40 -4.62 -2.48
C SER A 88 3.35 -4.89 -0.99
N ALA A 89 2.21 -5.39 -0.53
CA ALA A 89 2.05 -5.84 0.83
C ALA A 89 1.33 -7.19 0.83
N LEU A 90 1.35 -7.84 1.99
CA LEU A 90 0.80 -9.16 2.20
C LEU A 90 0.29 -9.25 3.64
N VAL A 91 -0.93 -9.75 3.80
CA VAL A 91 -1.46 -10.19 5.09
C VAL A 91 -1.90 -11.65 4.95
N LEU A 92 -1.41 -12.51 5.83
CA LEU A 92 -1.77 -13.91 5.91
C LEU A 92 -2.16 -14.28 7.33
N PHE A 93 -3.21 -15.09 7.44
CA PHE A 93 -3.73 -15.56 8.71
C PHE A 93 -3.45 -17.05 8.88
N GLY A 94 -2.79 -17.40 9.97
CA GLY A 94 -2.79 -18.77 10.50
C GLY A 94 -3.81 -18.88 11.65
N LYS A 95 -3.96 -20.09 12.20
CA LYS A 95 -4.88 -20.35 13.33
C LYS A 95 -4.57 -19.48 14.56
N GLU A 96 -3.28 -19.26 14.81
CA GLU A 96 -2.75 -18.65 16.03
C GLU A 96 -1.66 -17.61 15.74
N CYS A 97 -1.52 -17.23 14.48
CA CYS A 97 -0.51 -16.28 14.04
C CYS A 97 -1.00 -15.44 12.87
N ILE A 98 -0.35 -14.31 12.68
CA ILE A 98 -0.55 -13.43 11.52
C ILE A 98 0.85 -13.18 10.95
N LEU A 99 0.98 -13.33 9.64
CA LEU A 99 2.18 -12.92 8.92
C LEU A 99 1.83 -11.71 8.06
N THR A 100 2.50 -10.60 8.30
CA THR A 100 2.40 -9.38 7.50
C THR A 100 3.72 -9.06 6.85
N GLY A 101 3.70 -8.64 5.59
CA GLY A 101 4.90 -8.25 4.84
C GLY A 101 4.68 -6.98 4.03
N VAL A 102 5.72 -6.16 3.92
CA VAL A 102 5.79 -4.99 3.02
C VAL A 102 7.04 -5.16 2.16
N PHE A 103 6.88 -4.94 0.86
CA PHE A 103 7.90 -5.19 -0.16
C PHE A 103 8.14 -3.89 -0.94
N ASP A 104 9.33 -3.30 -0.80
CA ASP A 104 9.78 -2.07 -1.50
C ASP A 104 10.44 -2.47 -2.83
N GLY A 105 9.66 -2.42 -3.90
CA GLY A 105 10.15 -2.77 -5.24
C GLY A 105 11.06 -1.67 -5.80
N HIS A 106 12.20 -2.07 -6.39
CA HIS A 106 13.14 -1.12 -7.00
C HIS A 106 13.71 -1.60 -8.34
N GLY A 107 14.14 -0.65 -9.17
CA GLY A 107 14.75 -0.91 -10.47
C GLY A 107 13.72 -1.18 -11.58
N ASN A 108 14.20 -1.58 -12.76
CA ASN A 108 13.35 -1.71 -13.95
C ASN A 108 12.24 -2.78 -13.83
N TYR A 109 12.42 -3.74 -12.92
CA TYR A 109 11.50 -4.87 -12.69
C TYR A 109 11.06 -4.97 -11.22
N GLY A 110 11.15 -3.88 -10.46
CA GLY A 110 10.89 -3.87 -9.02
C GLY A 110 9.51 -4.40 -8.65
N ASP A 111 8.48 -4.10 -9.44
CA ASP A 111 7.11 -4.57 -9.24
C ASP A 111 6.98 -6.08 -9.49
N VAL A 112 7.63 -6.60 -10.53
CA VAL A 112 7.64 -8.03 -10.84
C VAL A 112 8.30 -8.82 -9.71
N ILE A 113 9.45 -8.34 -9.23
CA ILE A 113 10.19 -9.00 -8.15
C ILE A 113 9.44 -8.91 -6.82
N ALA A 114 8.88 -7.75 -6.47
CA ALA A 114 8.07 -7.60 -5.26
C ALA A 114 6.87 -8.55 -5.25
N ASN A 115 6.13 -8.64 -6.37
CA ASN A 115 5.01 -9.58 -6.52
C ASN A 115 5.44 -11.05 -6.44
N TYR A 116 6.61 -11.39 -6.98
CA TYR A 116 7.19 -12.72 -6.81
C TYR A 116 7.47 -13.03 -5.34
N CYS A 117 8.08 -12.10 -4.60
CA CYS A 117 8.35 -12.27 -3.17
C CYS A 117 7.07 -12.44 -2.35
N VAL A 118 6.01 -11.68 -2.65
CA VAL A 118 4.68 -11.87 -2.05
C VAL A 118 4.16 -13.28 -2.30
N SER A 119 4.21 -13.75 -3.55
CA SER A 119 3.75 -15.09 -3.95
C SER A 119 4.55 -16.19 -3.25
N TYR A 120 5.88 -16.06 -3.24
CA TYR A 120 6.78 -16.98 -2.56
C TYR A 120 6.50 -17.03 -1.06
N ALA A 121 6.39 -15.87 -0.39
CA ALA A 121 6.09 -15.81 1.04
C ALA A 121 4.75 -16.47 1.37
N LYS A 122 3.74 -16.27 0.52
CA LYS A 122 2.44 -16.92 0.64
C LYS A 122 2.52 -18.44 0.53
N ASP A 123 3.25 -18.95 -0.44
CA ASP A 123 3.37 -20.40 -0.64
C ASP A 123 4.31 -21.06 0.38
N PHE A 124 5.36 -20.36 0.80
CA PHE A 124 6.22 -20.79 1.89
C PHE A 124 5.47 -20.87 3.21
N PHE A 125 4.66 -19.85 3.53
CA PHE A 125 3.81 -19.86 4.72
C PHE A 125 2.81 -21.02 4.69
N LYS A 126 2.15 -21.26 3.55
CA LYS A 126 1.24 -22.41 3.37
C LYS A 126 1.90 -23.77 3.61
N THR A 127 3.09 -23.96 3.07
CA THR A 127 3.74 -25.29 3.03
C THR A 127 4.52 -25.58 4.29
N SER A 128 5.10 -24.55 4.92
CA SER A 128 5.94 -24.68 6.10
C SER A 128 5.15 -24.54 7.40
N TRP A 129 4.05 -23.80 7.38
CA TRP A 129 3.12 -23.71 8.49
C TRP A 129 2.03 -24.78 8.31
N ASN A 130 2.34 -25.98 8.81
CA ASN A 130 1.52 -27.18 8.67
C ASN A 130 0.27 -27.11 9.57
N ASP A 131 -0.67 -26.20 9.24
CA ASP A 131 -2.00 -26.18 9.82
C ASP A 131 -3.01 -26.44 8.70
N SER A 132 -3.74 -27.55 8.79
CA SER A 132 -4.77 -27.97 7.83
C SER A 132 -5.99 -27.03 7.77
N ARG A 133 -5.89 -25.85 8.39
CA ARG A 133 -6.93 -24.84 8.54
C ARG A 133 -6.41 -23.42 8.25
N VAL A 134 -5.49 -23.26 7.30
CA VAL A 134 -5.22 -21.91 6.76
C VAL A 134 -6.49 -21.42 6.08
N ILE A 135 -7.17 -20.45 6.69
CA ILE A 135 -8.37 -19.83 6.15
C ILE A 135 -7.88 -18.76 5.16
N PHE A 136 -8.08 -19.02 3.88
CA PHE A 136 -7.94 -18.02 2.83
C PHE A 136 -9.34 -17.46 2.56
N MET A 137 -9.56 -16.18 2.88
CA MET A 137 -10.63 -15.39 2.29
C MET A 137 -10.07 -14.53 1.16
#